data_AF-A0A1T5CXV3-F1
#
_entry.id   AF-A0A1T5CXV3-F1
#
_cell.length_a   1.000
_cell.length_b   1.000
_cell.length_c   1.000
_cell.angle_alpha   90.00
_cell.angle_beta   90.00
_cell.angle_gamma   90.00
#
_symmetry.space_group_name_H-M   'P 1'
#
loop_
_entity.id
_entity.type
_entity.pdbx_description
1 polymer ?
#
loop_
_entity_poly.entity_id
_entity_poly.type
_entity_poly.pdbx_seq_one_letter_code
_entity_poly.pdbx_strand_id
1 'polypeptide(L)'
;MNRRNRGANTNVSQIIVDAAVLYLGFVIDMLIIAGNFPYLDRARCLAMTLLFIVIFILANKEGRIYNVTLFFYLDRFYRIITKSWLIAASTTAVVLFVFNSGNNIRTFFYVYTATAYILMCINTIASRILQTMTNRYQAPRSVFVGVFEEYEKFNYFLNKTSMRLNELGYVLRERGEEQGVGIFNVLGYMDEIEKIIRENEVDQVYFMVHKDESPLRYQKYIDLCIEMGVTVRVILDSQEVMRADSFVSSVGIYPMITYHTVALNSYEQMIKRLFDFICSFVGLVILSPFLLIVAFIIKLDSPGPIIFKQLRVGQNGRNFYMYKFRSMVADAEERKKELADLNEIKDGMMFKMKNDPRVTKFGKFIRKTSIDELPQLFNVLKGEMSLVGTRPPTVDEVAKYQRGQWRRISIKPGITGLWQVKGRSDITNFDDVVQLDLEYIDSWTLLLDLRILFATVGELLKHKGAY
;
A
#
# COMPACT_ATOMS: atom_id res chain seq x y z
N MET A 1 8.36 9.98 -17.63
CA MET A 1 7.76 9.87 -16.28
C MET A 1 6.24 9.94 -16.38
N ASN A 2 5.54 8.91 -15.90
CA ASN A 2 4.07 8.90 -15.89
C ASN A 2 3.56 10.04 -14.98
N ARG A 3 2.70 10.93 -15.52
CA ARG A 3 2.15 12.10 -14.78
C ARG A 3 1.36 11.69 -13.52
N ARG A 4 1.00 10.40 -13.39
CA ARG A 4 0.27 9.81 -12.26
C ARG A 4 1.07 9.76 -10.95
N ASN A 5 2.40 9.89 -10.96
CA ASN A 5 3.23 9.73 -9.74
C ASN A 5 3.45 11.03 -8.94
N ARG A 6 2.67 12.10 -9.19
CA ARG A 6 2.86 13.43 -8.57
C ARG A 6 2.64 13.49 -7.04
N GLY A 7 2.25 12.39 -6.40
CA GLY A 7 1.96 12.30 -4.95
C GLY A 7 2.63 11.14 -4.22
N ALA A 8 3.68 10.53 -4.79
CA ALA A 8 4.28 9.31 -4.23
C ALA A 8 4.83 9.45 -2.81
N ASN A 9 5.39 10.60 -2.48
CA ASN A 9 5.93 10.84 -1.14
C ASN A 9 4.95 11.58 -0.22
N THR A 10 3.68 11.73 -0.63
CA THR A 10 2.68 12.44 0.18
C THR A 10 2.18 11.54 1.30
N ASN A 11 2.39 11.98 2.53
CA ASN A 11 1.85 11.39 3.75
C ASN A 11 0.37 11.78 3.89
N VAL A 12 -0.51 10.93 3.35
CA VAL A 12 -1.94 11.19 3.35
C VAL A 12 -2.58 11.01 4.72
N SER A 13 -2.03 10.15 5.58
CA SER A 13 -2.54 10.01 6.96
C SER A 13 -2.36 11.29 7.76
N GLN A 14 -1.25 12.00 7.57
CA GLN A 14 -1.04 13.31 8.19
C GLN A 14 -2.08 14.34 7.73
N ILE A 15 -2.48 14.34 6.45
CA ILE A 15 -3.53 15.24 5.94
C ILE A 15 -4.86 14.98 6.66
N ILE A 16 -5.22 13.71 6.88
CA ILE A 16 -6.45 13.32 7.59
C ILE A 16 -6.38 13.75 9.06
N VAL A 17 -5.23 13.53 9.72
CA VAL A 17 -5.02 13.94 11.11
C VAL A 17 -5.15 15.45 11.23
N ASP A 18 -4.51 16.22 10.35
CA ASP A 18 -4.60 17.68 10.37
C ASP A 18 -6.06 18.16 10.17
N ALA A 19 -6.79 17.56 9.23
CA ALA A 19 -8.20 17.87 9.00
C ALA A 19 -9.06 17.58 10.25
N ALA A 20 -8.82 16.43 10.90
CA ALA A 20 -9.53 16.02 12.11
C ALA A 20 -9.21 16.94 13.30
N VAL A 21 -7.96 17.37 13.45
CA VAL A 21 -7.55 18.31 14.52
C VAL A 21 -8.19 19.68 14.32
N LEU A 22 -8.27 20.20 13.09
CA LEU A 22 -8.97 21.47 12.82
C LEU A 22 -10.47 21.36 13.06
N TYR A 23 -11.08 20.22 12.75
CA TYR A 23 -12.48 19.96 13.06
C TYR A 23 -12.72 19.85 14.57
N LEU A 24 -11.80 19.22 15.30
CA LEU A 24 -11.84 19.17 16.75
C LEU A 24 -11.72 20.56 17.38
N GLY A 25 -10.92 21.46 16.78
CA GLY A 25 -10.91 22.88 17.14
C GLY A 25 -12.30 23.52 17.04
N PHE A 26 -13.03 23.27 15.94
CA PHE A 26 -14.41 23.74 15.80
C PHE A 26 -15.32 23.20 16.90
N VAL A 27 -15.21 21.92 17.27
CA VAL A 27 -16.01 21.33 18.35
C VAL A 27 -15.70 22.00 19.70
N ILE A 28 -14.42 22.23 19.99
CA ILE A 28 -13.98 22.92 21.21
C ILE A 28 -14.54 24.33 21.26
N ASP A 29 -14.41 25.11 20.19
CA ASP A 29 -14.87 26.50 20.17
C ASP A 29 -16.39 26.60 20.25
N MET A 30 -17.10 25.65 19.63
CA MET A 30 -18.55 25.53 19.77
C MET A 30 -18.99 25.22 21.20
N LEU A 31 -18.18 24.51 21.99
CA LEU A 31 -18.43 24.27 23.42
C LEU A 31 -18.07 25.49 24.28
N ILE A 32 -16.99 26.20 23.96
CA ILE A 32 -16.54 27.39 24.71
C ILE A 32 -17.54 28.55 24.53
N ILE A 33 -18.04 28.76 23.32
CA ILE A 33 -18.94 29.86 22.98
C ILE A 33 -20.41 29.39 23.08
N ALA A 34 -20.70 28.31 23.82
CA ALA A 34 -22.00 27.64 23.91
C ALA A 34 -23.17 28.46 24.56
N GLY A 35 -23.15 29.79 24.49
CA GLY A 35 -24.31 30.64 24.76
C GLY A 35 -25.13 30.89 23.48
N ASN A 36 -26.26 30.19 23.34
CA ASN A 36 -27.40 30.49 22.43
C ASN A 36 -27.07 30.91 20.98
N PHE A 37 -26.33 30.08 20.22
CA PHE A 37 -26.30 30.24 18.76
C PHE A 37 -27.57 29.70 18.09
N PRO A 38 -28.26 30.52 17.27
CA PRO A 38 -29.28 30.02 16.35
C PRO A 38 -28.69 28.91 15.47
N TYR A 39 -29.53 27.94 15.07
CA TYR A 39 -29.09 26.83 14.21
C TYR A 39 -28.42 27.30 12.91
N LEU A 40 -28.92 28.39 12.33
CA LEU A 40 -28.38 28.98 11.10
C LEU A 40 -26.94 29.49 11.26
N ASP A 41 -26.62 30.09 12.40
CA ASP A 41 -25.27 30.61 12.66
C ASP A 41 -24.29 29.46 12.91
N ARG A 42 -24.74 28.36 13.51
CA ARG A 42 -23.92 27.13 13.64
C ARG A 42 -23.54 26.54 12.29
N ALA A 43 -24.49 26.50 11.35
CA ALA A 43 -24.24 26.03 9.99
C ALA A 43 -23.24 26.95 9.25
N ARG A 44 -23.32 28.27 9.45
CA ARG A 44 -22.36 29.23 8.89
C ARG A 44 -20.95 29.06 9.48
N CYS A 45 -20.83 28.87 10.79
CA CYS A 45 -19.55 28.58 11.45
C CYS A 45 -18.94 27.28 10.91
N LEU A 46 -19.74 26.22 10.75
CA LEU A 46 -19.27 24.97 10.16
C LEU A 46 -18.78 25.15 8.72
N ALA A 47 -19.53 25.88 7.89
CA ALA A 47 -19.13 26.15 6.51
C ALA A 47 -17.80 26.93 6.44
N MET A 48 -17.62 27.91 7.32
CA MET A 48 -16.36 28.66 7.44
C MET A 48 -15.19 27.77 7.88
N THR A 49 -15.40 26.91 8.86
CA THR A 49 -14.40 25.93 9.31
C THR A 49 -14.01 24.98 8.18
N LEU A 50 -14.98 24.44 7.43
CA LEU A 50 -14.70 23.55 6.30
C LEU A 50 -13.89 24.28 5.21
N LEU A 51 -14.23 25.52 4.90
CA LEU A 51 -13.46 26.35 3.96
C LEU A 51 -12.03 26.59 4.47
N PHE A 52 -11.87 26.91 5.76
CA PHE A 52 -10.56 27.08 6.39
C PHE A 52 -9.71 25.82 6.26
N ILE A 53 -10.28 24.65 6.59
CA ILE A 53 -9.61 23.35 6.50
C ILE A 53 -9.12 23.08 5.08
N VAL A 54 -9.97 23.28 4.07
CA VAL A 54 -9.61 23.04 2.66
C VAL A 54 -8.45 23.94 2.24
N ILE A 55 -8.52 25.25 2.53
CA ILE A 55 -7.47 26.20 2.13
C ILE A 55 -6.17 25.89 2.88
N PHE A 56 -6.24 25.61 4.18
CA PHE A 56 -5.07 25.29 5.00
C PHE A 56 -4.35 24.03 4.50
N ILE A 57 -5.08 22.97 4.18
CA ILE A 57 -4.52 21.73 3.64
C ILE A 57 -3.87 21.97 2.27
N LEU A 58 -4.51 22.75 1.39
CA LEU A 58 -3.94 23.09 0.08
C LEU A 58 -2.64 23.89 0.23
N ALA A 59 -2.61 24.87 1.14
CA ALA A 59 -1.41 25.66 1.42
C ALA A 59 -0.27 24.81 2.01
N ASN A 60 -0.57 23.91 2.95
CA ASN A 60 0.42 22.97 3.50
C ASN A 60 0.94 21.97 2.46
N LYS A 61 0.08 21.54 1.53
CA LYS A 61 0.46 20.68 0.41
C LYS A 61 1.43 21.40 -0.52
N GLU A 62 1.17 22.67 -0.84
CA GLU A 62 2.10 23.51 -1.61
C GLU A 62 3.42 23.72 -0.87
N GLY A 63 3.36 23.93 0.46
CA GLY A 63 4.51 23.99 1.35
C GLY A 63 5.27 22.67 1.54
N ARG A 64 4.81 21.57 0.93
CA ARG A 64 5.40 20.22 1.00
C ARG A 64 5.56 19.66 2.42
N ILE A 65 4.80 20.15 3.40
CA ILE A 65 4.82 19.63 4.79
C ILE A 65 4.45 18.14 4.81
N TYR A 66 3.50 17.75 3.96
CA TYR A 66 3.07 16.37 3.84
C TYR A 66 4.07 15.48 3.09
N ASN A 67 5.22 15.98 2.65
CA ASN A 67 6.21 15.14 1.97
C ASN A 67 7.10 14.42 2.99
N VAL A 68 7.09 13.08 2.96
CA VAL A 68 7.85 12.23 3.90
C VAL A 68 9.37 12.46 3.81
N THR A 69 9.87 12.90 2.65
CA THR A 69 11.31 13.12 2.42
C THR A 69 11.83 14.46 2.94
N LEU A 70 10.95 15.33 3.45
CA LEU A 70 11.34 16.63 3.97
C LEU A 70 12.11 16.48 5.30
N PHE A 71 13.21 17.23 5.44
CA PHE A 71 13.95 17.30 6.71
C PHE A 71 13.15 17.96 7.81
N PHE A 72 13.25 17.39 9.01
CA PHE A 72 12.59 17.92 10.19
C PHE A 72 13.41 19.03 10.84
N TYR A 73 13.05 20.28 10.52
CA TYR A 73 13.55 21.47 11.18
C TYR A 73 12.37 22.26 11.75
N LEU A 74 12.32 22.42 13.08
CA LEU A 74 11.16 23.01 13.77
C LEU A 74 10.84 24.42 13.25
N ASP A 75 11.86 25.25 13.06
CA ASP A 75 11.75 26.60 12.50
C ASP A 75 11.06 26.61 11.12
N ARG A 76 11.43 25.67 10.24
CA ARG A 76 10.85 25.53 8.91
C ARG A 76 9.38 25.11 8.98
N PHE A 77 9.06 24.13 9.81
CA PHE A 77 7.68 23.66 9.98
C PHE A 77 6.78 24.78 10.51
N TYR A 78 7.20 25.47 11.57
CA TYR A 78 6.46 26.62 12.10
C TYR A 78 6.29 27.70 11.04
N ARG A 79 7.34 28.08 10.31
CA ARG A 79 7.25 29.09 9.26
C ARG A 79 6.23 28.73 8.18
N ILE A 80 6.17 27.48 7.75
CA ILE A 80 5.21 27.04 6.73
C ILE A 80 3.80 26.98 7.33
N ILE A 81 3.62 26.43 8.54
CA ILE A 81 2.31 26.38 9.22
C ILE A 81 1.76 27.78 9.43
N THR A 82 2.58 28.72 9.91
CA THR A 82 2.19 30.12 10.09
C THR A 82 1.80 30.75 8.75
N LYS A 83 2.56 30.50 7.67
CA LYS A 83 2.19 30.99 6.32
C LYS A 83 0.85 30.41 5.86
N SER A 84 0.64 29.11 6.00
CA SER A 84 -0.61 28.44 5.63
C SER A 84 -1.79 28.93 6.45
N TRP A 85 -1.59 29.11 7.76
CA TRP A 85 -2.57 29.68 8.67
C TRP A 85 -2.95 31.10 8.25
N LEU A 86 -1.97 31.96 7.94
CA LEU A 86 -2.20 33.32 7.46
C LEU A 86 -3.01 33.35 6.17
N ILE A 87 -2.69 32.49 5.19
CA ILE A 87 -3.42 32.38 3.93
C ILE A 87 -4.87 31.94 4.19
N ALA A 88 -5.07 30.90 5.01
CA ALA A 88 -6.40 30.39 5.33
C ALA A 88 -7.23 31.42 6.11
N ALA A 89 -6.66 32.05 7.14
CA ALA A 89 -7.29 33.09 7.95
C ALA A 89 -7.64 34.32 7.10
N SER A 90 -6.74 34.78 6.23
CA SER A 90 -7.00 35.94 5.37
C SER A 90 -8.14 35.66 4.38
N THR A 91 -8.11 34.50 3.72
CA THR A 91 -9.15 34.15 2.73
C THR A 91 -10.52 33.99 3.39
N THR A 92 -10.58 33.31 4.53
CA THR A 92 -11.82 33.12 5.29
C THR A 92 -12.34 34.42 5.92
N ALA A 93 -11.44 35.34 6.31
CA ALA A 93 -11.81 36.68 6.78
C ALA A 93 -12.45 37.52 5.66
N VAL A 94 -11.92 37.46 4.44
CA VAL A 94 -12.52 38.14 3.26
C VAL A 94 -13.94 37.61 3.01
N VAL A 95 -14.12 36.28 3.06
CA VAL A 95 -15.46 35.68 2.92
C VAL A 95 -16.39 36.14 4.04
N LEU A 96 -15.92 36.15 5.29
CA LEU A 96 -16.71 36.64 6.43
C LEU A 96 -17.19 38.09 6.22
N PHE A 97 -16.32 38.95 5.70
CA PHE A 97 -16.61 40.36 5.45
C PHE A 97 -17.64 40.54 4.33
N VAL A 98 -17.49 39.83 3.21
CA VAL A 98 -18.42 39.89 2.06
C VAL A 98 -19.83 39.46 2.45
N PHE A 99 -19.95 38.41 3.25
CA PHE A 99 -21.27 37.91 3.70
C PHE A 99 -21.82 38.66 4.92
N ASN A 100 -21.14 39.73 5.36
CA ASN A 100 -21.48 40.58 6.51
C ASN A 100 -22.00 39.78 7.72
N SER A 101 -21.17 38.84 8.19
CA SER A 101 -21.55 37.94 9.28
C SER A 101 -21.67 38.71 10.60
N GLY A 102 -22.74 38.41 11.38
CA GLY A 102 -23.04 39.07 12.65
C GLY A 102 -21.92 38.95 13.70
N ASN A 103 -21.99 39.77 14.76
CA ASN A 103 -20.93 39.87 15.77
C ASN A 103 -20.55 38.51 16.39
N ASN A 104 -21.51 37.62 16.61
CA ASN A 104 -21.25 36.30 17.18
C ASN A 104 -20.36 35.42 16.28
N ILE A 105 -20.53 35.51 14.95
CA ILE A 105 -19.72 34.76 13.98
C ILE A 105 -18.31 35.35 13.91
N ARG A 106 -18.17 36.67 14.06
CA ARG A 106 -16.85 37.33 14.14
C ARG A 106 -16.09 36.87 15.39
N THR A 107 -16.75 36.84 16.54
CA THR A 107 -16.15 36.34 17.78
C THR A 107 -15.74 34.87 17.63
N PHE A 108 -16.62 34.02 17.06
CA PHE A 108 -16.28 32.64 16.74
C PHE A 108 -15.03 32.55 15.85
N PHE A 109 -14.97 33.35 14.79
CA PHE A 109 -13.85 33.32 13.84
C PHE A 109 -12.50 33.67 14.50
N TYR A 110 -12.46 34.69 15.35
CA TYR A 110 -11.22 35.07 16.05
C TYR A 110 -10.77 34.00 17.04
N VAL A 111 -11.73 33.42 17.79
CA VAL A 111 -11.43 32.32 18.71
C VAL A 111 -10.94 31.10 17.93
N TYR A 112 -11.64 30.73 16.85
CA TYR A 112 -11.32 29.57 16.03
C TYR A 112 -9.95 29.66 15.35
N THR A 113 -9.62 30.81 14.77
CA THR A 113 -8.30 30.97 14.14
C THR A 113 -7.17 30.87 15.18
N ALA A 114 -7.36 31.38 16.39
CA ALA A 114 -6.39 31.28 17.47
C ALA A 114 -6.24 29.83 17.99
N THR A 115 -7.35 29.14 18.28
CA THR A 115 -7.34 27.75 18.74
C THR A 115 -6.79 26.80 17.67
N ALA A 116 -7.16 26.99 16.40
CA ALA A 116 -6.64 26.23 15.27
C ALA A 116 -5.11 26.35 15.15
N TYR A 117 -4.54 27.54 15.35
CA TYR A 117 -3.09 27.73 15.31
C TYR A 117 -2.38 26.95 16.44
N ILE A 118 -2.89 27.07 17.67
CA ILE A 118 -2.32 26.37 18.83
C ILE A 118 -2.40 24.85 18.64
N LEU A 119 -3.56 24.34 18.24
CA LEU A 119 -3.76 22.92 17.97
C LEU A 119 -2.83 22.41 16.86
N MET A 120 -2.57 23.20 15.83
CA MET A 120 -1.65 22.82 14.75
C MET A 120 -0.18 22.76 15.19
N CYS A 121 0.25 23.72 16.02
CA CYS A 121 1.57 23.71 16.62
C CYS A 121 1.78 22.45 17.48
N ILE A 122 0.80 22.13 18.34
CA ILE A 122 0.83 20.93 19.18
C ILE A 122 0.80 19.67 18.32
N ASN A 123 -0.09 19.59 17.34
CA ASN A 123 -0.25 18.44 16.45
C ASN A 123 1.03 18.15 15.66
N THR A 124 1.78 19.17 15.26
CA THR A 124 3.06 18.98 14.55
C THR A 124 4.10 18.28 15.42
N ILE A 125 4.21 18.68 16.69
CA ILE A 125 5.09 18.02 17.66
C ILE A 125 4.58 16.60 17.96
N ALA A 126 3.29 16.47 18.28
CA ALA A 126 2.68 15.19 18.63
C ALA A 126 2.77 14.17 17.49
N SER A 127 2.45 14.59 16.26
CA SER A 127 2.58 13.76 15.06
C SER A 127 4.01 13.28 14.85
N ARG A 128 5.02 14.10 15.16
CA ARG A 128 6.43 13.69 15.06
C ARG A 128 6.82 12.65 16.12
N ILE A 129 6.37 12.85 17.37
CA ILE A 129 6.59 11.88 18.45
C ILE A 129 5.91 10.56 18.09
N LEU A 130 4.64 10.62 17.66
CA LEU A 130 3.88 9.47 17.22
C LEU A 130 4.52 8.78 16.01
N GLN A 131 4.99 9.50 14.99
CA GLN A 131 5.72 8.91 13.86
C GLN A 131 7.07 8.29 14.27
N THR A 132 7.64 8.69 15.40
CA THR A 132 8.85 8.10 15.96
C THR A 132 8.54 6.84 16.79
N MET A 133 7.38 6.80 17.45
CA MET A 133 6.93 5.68 18.27
C MET A 133 6.14 4.62 17.48
N THR A 134 5.46 5.01 16.41
CA THR A 134 4.52 4.16 15.67
C THR A 134 5.25 3.34 14.60
N ASN A 135 5.45 2.07 14.95
CA ASN A 135 5.63 0.88 14.12
C ASN A 135 6.76 0.81 13.07
N ARG A 136 7.87 0.15 13.48
CA ARG A 136 8.82 -0.58 12.63
C ARG A 136 8.15 -1.59 11.66
N TYR A 137 6.92 -2.02 11.94
CA TYR A 137 6.23 -3.09 11.22
C TYR A 137 5.71 -2.73 9.81
N GLN A 138 5.59 -1.44 9.46
CA GLN A 138 5.15 -1.01 8.12
C GLN A 138 6.27 -0.37 7.28
N ALA A 139 7.50 -0.33 7.81
CA ALA A 139 8.62 0.21 7.06
C ALA A 139 9.02 -0.76 5.94
N PRO A 140 9.22 -0.27 4.70
CA PRO A 140 9.63 -1.11 3.60
C PRO A 140 10.99 -1.76 3.89
N ARG A 141 11.06 -3.08 3.66
CA ARG A 141 12.28 -3.87 3.73
C ARG A 141 13.23 -3.43 2.63
N SER A 142 14.32 -2.83 3.07
CA SER A 142 15.24 -2.08 2.22
C SER A 142 16.60 -2.75 2.24
N VAL A 143 17.15 -2.94 1.05
CA VAL A 143 18.51 -3.42 0.84
C VAL A 143 19.34 -2.29 0.25
N PHE A 144 20.58 -2.15 0.71
CA PHE A 144 21.51 -1.13 0.22
C PHE A 144 22.64 -1.78 -0.56
N VAL A 145 22.99 -1.21 -1.70
CA VAL A 145 24.01 -1.70 -2.63
C VAL A 145 24.97 -0.56 -2.94
N GLY A 146 26.28 -0.78 -2.87
CA GLY A 146 27.29 0.20 -3.29
C GLY A 146 28.50 0.27 -2.36
N VAL A 147 28.95 1.49 -2.04
CA VAL A 147 30.02 1.76 -1.05
C VAL A 147 29.45 2.09 0.33
N PHE A 148 30.01 1.49 1.39
CA PHE A 148 29.50 1.62 2.77
C PHE A 148 29.55 3.06 3.29
N GLU A 149 30.58 3.83 2.93
CA GLU A 149 30.71 5.25 3.33
C GLU A 149 29.54 6.11 2.82
N GLU A 150 29.07 5.87 1.59
CA GLU A 150 27.90 6.59 1.04
C GLU A 150 26.62 6.23 1.77
N TYR A 151 26.52 4.97 2.21
CA TYR A 151 25.43 4.54 3.06
C TYR A 151 25.45 5.23 4.43
N GLU A 152 26.60 5.37 5.09
CA GLU A 152 26.69 6.07 6.37
C GLU A 152 26.27 7.55 6.23
N LYS A 153 26.74 8.23 5.18
CA LYS A 153 26.30 9.59 4.85
C LYS A 153 24.79 9.65 4.62
N PHE A 154 24.25 8.76 3.81
CA PHE A 154 22.82 8.70 3.54
C PHE A 154 22.01 8.43 4.82
N ASN A 155 22.45 7.50 5.66
CA ASN A 155 21.80 7.13 6.91
C ASN A 155 21.77 8.31 7.91
N TYR A 156 22.85 9.11 7.96
CA TYR A 156 22.87 10.35 8.74
C TYR A 156 21.72 11.30 8.35
N PHE A 157 21.43 11.44 7.04
CA PHE A 157 20.32 12.25 6.57
C PHE A 157 18.96 11.57 6.72
N LEU A 158 18.89 10.26 6.51
CA LEU A 158 17.69 9.47 6.68
C LEU A 158 17.13 9.62 8.10
N ASN A 159 18.00 9.57 9.11
CA ASN A 159 17.65 9.79 10.52
C ASN A 159 17.06 11.19 10.81
N LYS A 160 17.31 12.18 9.95
CA LYS A 160 16.74 13.53 10.04
C LYS A 160 15.40 13.68 9.30
N THR A 161 14.98 12.67 8.54
CA THR A 161 13.70 12.68 7.81
C THR A 161 12.60 11.98 8.60
N SER A 162 11.38 11.92 8.06
CA SER A 162 10.30 11.07 8.57
C SER A 162 10.25 9.70 7.89
N MET A 163 11.14 9.45 6.93
CA MET A 163 11.21 8.17 6.24
C MET A 163 11.73 7.10 7.21
N ARG A 164 10.99 5.99 7.31
CA ARG A 164 11.40 4.82 8.08
C ARG A 164 11.66 3.68 7.11
N LEU A 165 12.80 3.02 7.26
CA LEU A 165 13.21 1.86 6.49
C LEU A 165 13.43 0.69 7.45
N ASN A 166 13.08 -0.52 7.01
CA ASN A 166 13.54 -1.72 7.68
C ASN A 166 14.80 -2.19 6.96
N GLU A 167 15.96 -1.86 7.51
CA GLU A 167 17.26 -2.14 6.91
C GLU A 167 17.58 -3.63 7.08
N LEU A 168 17.44 -4.41 6.01
CA LEU A 168 17.72 -5.84 6.04
C LEU A 168 19.22 -6.12 6.08
N GLY A 169 19.98 -5.30 5.35
CA GLY A 169 21.42 -5.43 5.26
C GLY A 169 22.00 -4.78 4.01
N TYR A 170 23.29 -5.05 3.83
CA TYR A 170 24.13 -4.46 2.80
C TYR A 170 24.57 -5.48 1.77
N VAL A 171 24.64 -5.08 0.50
CA VAL A 171 25.14 -5.89 -0.62
C VAL A 171 26.40 -5.23 -1.16
N LEU A 172 27.51 -5.96 -1.09
CA LEU A 172 28.82 -5.47 -1.51
C LEU A 172 28.98 -5.56 -3.04
N ARG A 173 29.84 -4.70 -3.59
CA ARG A 173 30.13 -4.68 -5.02
C ARG A 173 30.89 -5.93 -5.44
N GLU A 174 31.95 -6.27 -4.69
CA GLU A 174 32.87 -7.36 -5.00
C GLU A 174 33.37 -8.08 -3.74
N ARG A 175 33.86 -9.31 -3.93
CA ARG A 175 34.52 -10.09 -2.88
C ARG A 175 35.83 -9.41 -2.49
N GLY A 176 35.97 -9.02 -1.22
CA GLY A 176 37.16 -8.33 -0.69
C GLY A 176 36.90 -6.95 -0.09
N GLU A 177 35.72 -6.35 -0.32
CA GLU A 177 35.30 -5.08 0.32
C GLU A 177 34.74 -5.27 1.74
N GLU A 178 35.02 -6.41 2.38
CA GLU A 178 34.55 -6.75 3.73
C GLU A 178 35.29 -5.93 4.82
N GLN A 179 36.47 -5.39 4.50
CA GLN A 179 37.24 -4.52 5.38
C GLN A 179 36.67 -3.09 5.35
N GLY A 180 35.93 -2.71 6.39
CA GLY A 180 35.36 -1.37 6.55
C GLY A 180 33.84 -1.36 6.75
N VAL A 181 33.18 -2.48 6.47
CA VAL A 181 31.79 -2.71 6.86
C VAL A 181 31.81 -3.04 8.37
N GLY A 182 31.19 -2.21 9.21
CA GLY A 182 31.12 -2.47 10.65
C GLY A 182 30.30 -3.72 11.03
N ILE A 183 29.63 -3.71 12.19
CA ILE A 183 28.71 -4.79 12.65
C ILE A 183 27.40 -4.85 11.81
N PHE A 184 27.45 -4.52 10.51
CA PHE A 184 26.29 -4.51 9.63
C PHE A 184 26.07 -5.87 8.99
N ASN A 185 24.81 -6.27 8.87
CA ASN A 185 24.43 -7.54 8.25
C ASN A 185 24.72 -7.50 6.74
N VAL A 186 25.80 -8.13 6.29
CA VAL A 186 26.11 -8.27 4.86
C VAL A 186 25.30 -9.44 4.30
N LEU A 187 24.43 -9.16 3.32
CA LEU A 187 23.54 -10.15 2.72
C LEU A 187 24.18 -10.93 1.57
N GLY A 188 25.23 -10.37 0.96
CA GLY A 188 25.95 -10.98 -0.16
C GLY A 188 26.54 -9.95 -1.12
N TYR A 189 26.71 -10.36 -2.38
CA TYR A 189 27.32 -9.55 -3.44
C TYR A 189 26.30 -9.16 -4.52
N MET A 190 26.62 -8.16 -5.35
CA MET A 190 25.72 -7.69 -6.41
C MET A 190 25.27 -8.80 -7.38
N ASP A 191 26.14 -9.75 -7.70
CA ASP A 191 25.81 -10.88 -8.56
C ASP A 191 24.72 -11.79 -7.97
N GLU A 192 24.56 -11.78 -6.64
CA GLU A 192 23.60 -12.59 -5.90
C GLU A 192 22.30 -11.83 -5.60
N ILE A 193 22.12 -10.63 -6.14
CA ILE A 193 20.97 -9.75 -5.82
C ILE A 193 19.61 -10.41 -6.10
N GLU A 194 19.51 -11.23 -7.15
CA GLU A 194 18.28 -11.97 -7.46
C GLU A 194 17.93 -12.94 -6.33
N LYS A 195 18.92 -13.68 -5.82
CA LYS A 195 18.74 -14.62 -4.71
C LYS A 195 18.34 -13.88 -3.43
N ILE A 196 19.03 -12.76 -3.14
CA ILE A 196 18.74 -11.92 -1.96
C ILE A 196 17.30 -11.41 -1.98
N ILE A 197 16.81 -10.96 -3.14
CA ILE A 197 15.42 -10.51 -3.32
C ILE A 197 14.43 -11.64 -3.02
N ARG A 198 14.70 -12.85 -3.54
CA ARG A 198 13.79 -14.00 -3.38
C ARG A 198 13.74 -14.53 -1.95
N GLU A 199 14.86 -14.50 -1.24
CA GLU A 199 14.97 -15.10 0.11
C GLU A 199 14.59 -14.14 1.24
N ASN A 200 14.72 -12.83 1.06
CA ASN A 200 14.58 -11.85 2.17
C ASN A 200 13.31 -10.98 2.12
N GLU A 201 12.38 -11.26 1.19
CA GLU A 201 11.13 -10.51 1.00
C GLU A 201 11.37 -8.99 0.84
N VAL A 202 12.24 -8.63 -0.12
CA VAL A 202 12.73 -7.26 -0.32
C VAL A 202 11.67 -6.39 -0.99
N ASP A 203 11.35 -5.23 -0.40
CA ASP A 203 10.40 -4.27 -1.00
C ASP A 203 11.10 -3.27 -1.93
N GLN A 204 12.31 -2.85 -1.55
CA GLN A 204 13.07 -1.86 -2.29
C GLN A 204 14.58 -2.02 -2.15
N VAL A 205 15.30 -1.64 -3.21
CA VAL A 205 16.75 -1.66 -3.30
C VAL A 205 17.27 -0.25 -3.53
N TYR A 206 18.19 0.18 -2.69
CA TYR A 206 18.90 1.44 -2.82
C TYR A 206 20.28 1.20 -3.44
N PHE A 207 20.55 1.81 -4.60
CA PHE A 207 21.89 1.85 -5.19
C PHE A 207 22.56 3.16 -4.80
N MET A 208 23.63 3.06 -4.02
CA MET A 208 24.49 4.16 -3.61
C MET A 208 25.63 4.27 -4.62
N VAL A 209 25.44 5.12 -5.64
CA VAL A 209 26.43 5.28 -6.71
C VAL A 209 27.44 6.33 -6.29
N HIS A 210 28.71 5.91 -6.17
CA HIS A 210 29.79 6.83 -5.87
C HIS A 210 30.11 7.74 -7.07
N LYS A 211 30.55 8.96 -6.81
CA LYS A 211 30.85 9.99 -7.84
C LYS A 211 31.80 9.53 -8.95
N ASP A 212 32.75 8.65 -8.63
CA ASP A 212 33.80 8.19 -9.54
C ASP A 212 33.36 6.96 -10.35
N GLU A 213 32.15 6.44 -10.12
CA GLU A 213 31.61 5.29 -10.81
C GLU A 213 30.65 5.67 -11.94
N SER A 214 30.75 4.95 -13.06
CA SER A 214 29.74 5.06 -14.10
C SER A 214 28.43 4.42 -13.63
N PRO A 215 27.29 5.14 -13.70
CA PRO A 215 25.96 4.57 -13.43
C PRO A 215 25.65 3.33 -14.29
N LEU A 216 26.30 3.19 -15.45
CA LEU A 216 26.18 2.03 -16.35
C LEU A 216 26.55 0.70 -15.68
N ARG A 217 27.43 0.72 -14.68
CA ARG A 217 27.81 -0.47 -13.92
C ARG A 217 26.62 -1.09 -13.18
N TYR A 218 25.72 -0.24 -12.69
CA TYR A 218 24.54 -0.64 -11.92
C TYR A 218 23.34 -0.95 -12.82
N GLN A 219 23.34 -0.52 -14.08
CA GLN A 219 22.20 -0.62 -14.99
C GLN A 219 21.67 -2.05 -15.11
N LYS A 220 22.56 -3.04 -15.29
CA LYS A 220 22.18 -4.47 -15.34
C LYS A 220 21.38 -4.92 -14.11
N TYR A 221 21.78 -4.47 -12.92
CA TYR A 221 21.14 -4.84 -11.65
C TYR A 221 19.87 -4.04 -11.40
N ILE A 222 19.84 -2.77 -11.82
CA ILE A 222 18.64 -1.93 -11.80
C ILE A 222 17.56 -2.58 -12.68
N ASP A 223 17.91 -2.97 -13.91
CA ASP A 223 16.99 -3.62 -14.84
C ASP A 223 16.48 -4.95 -14.30
N LEU A 224 17.35 -5.75 -13.66
CA LEU A 224 16.97 -6.99 -12.99
C LEU A 224 15.92 -6.75 -11.88
N CYS A 225 16.17 -5.77 -11.01
CA CYS A 225 15.23 -5.43 -9.93
C CYS A 225 13.90 -4.94 -10.48
N ILE A 226 13.91 -4.11 -11.54
CA ILE A 226 12.71 -3.64 -12.24
C ILE A 226 11.96 -4.82 -12.85
N GLU A 227 12.65 -5.73 -13.54
CA GLU A 227 12.05 -6.93 -14.14
C GLU A 227 11.35 -7.81 -13.09
N MET A 228 11.94 -7.94 -11.89
CA MET A 228 11.33 -8.65 -10.76
C MET A 228 10.20 -7.88 -10.07
N GLY A 229 9.98 -6.61 -10.44
CA GLY A 229 8.95 -5.76 -9.86
C GLY A 229 9.33 -5.12 -8.52
N VAL A 230 10.61 -5.10 -8.15
CA VAL A 230 11.11 -4.47 -6.93
C VAL A 230 11.34 -2.99 -7.16
N THR A 231 11.06 -2.17 -6.14
CA THR A 231 11.34 -0.73 -6.20
C THR A 231 12.84 -0.48 -6.19
N VAL A 232 13.35 0.33 -7.13
CA VAL A 232 14.75 0.71 -7.16
C VAL A 232 14.91 2.20 -6.90
N ARG A 233 15.83 2.56 -6.02
CA ARG A 233 16.18 3.94 -5.66
C ARG A 233 17.67 4.14 -5.92
N VAL A 234 18.00 4.89 -6.96
CA VAL A 234 19.40 5.24 -7.25
C VAL A 234 19.69 6.59 -6.61
N ILE A 235 20.62 6.60 -5.66
CA ILE A 235 21.12 7.80 -5.02
C ILE A 235 22.41 8.19 -5.72
N LEU A 236 22.43 9.41 -6.24
CA LEU A 236 23.59 9.97 -6.91
C LEU A 236 24.31 10.91 -5.95
N ASP A 237 25.58 10.64 -5.66
CA ASP A 237 26.44 11.61 -4.98
C ASP A 237 26.89 12.67 -5.99
N SER A 238 26.03 13.66 -6.25
CA SER A 238 26.36 14.81 -7.09
C SER A 238 26.48 16.05 -6.22
N GLN A 239 27.71 16.40 -5.80
CA GLN A 239 27.97 17.65 -5.08
C GLN A 239 27.76 18.91 -5.94
N GLU A 240 27.54 18.77 -7.26
CA GLU A 240 27.44 19.89 -8.21
C GLU A 240 26.14 19.93 -9.03
N VAL A 241 24.98 19.68 -8.43
CA VAL A 241 23.72 20.00 -9.14
C VAL A 241 23.35 21.45 -8.85
N MET A 242 23.76 22.33 -9.78
CA MET A 242 23.11 23.62 -10.04
C MET A 242 21.60 23.46 -9.93
N ARG A 243 20.95 24.27 -9.09
CA ARG A 243 19.50 24.29 -8.85
C ARG A 243 18.72 24.19 -10.17
N ALA A 244 18.33 22.98 -10.54
CA ALA A 244 17.42 22.69 -11.63
C ALA A 244 16.17 22.08 -11.02
N ASP A 245 15.03 22.74 -11.18
CA ASP A 245 13.71 22.23 -10.82
C ASP A 245 13.34 21.07 -11.76
N SER A 246 14.02 19.95 -11.57
CA SER A 246 13.63 18.65 -12.13
C SER A 246 12.90 17.89 -11.04
N PHE A 247 11.85 17.15 -11.40
CA PHE A 247 11.04 16.34 -10.47
C PHE A 247 11.84 15.09 -10.06
N VAL A 248 12.98 15.30 -9.41
CA VAL A 248 13.79 14.28 -8.76
C VAL A 248 13.31 14.22 -7.31
N SER A 249 12.86 13.05 -6.88
CA SER A 249 12.48 12.83 -5.49
C SER A 249 13.76 12.87 -4.66
N SER A 250 14.12 13.99 -4.03
CA SER A 250 15.28 14.02 -3.14
C SER A 250 14.95 13.49 -1.75
N VAL A 251 15.92 12.81 -1.13
CA VAL A 251 15.96 12.59 0.32
C VAL A 251 16.98 13.57 0.85
N GLY A 252 16.50 14.71 1.34
CA GLY A 252 17.39 15.78 1.73
C GLY A 252 18.08 16.48 0.56
N ILE A 253 19.43 16.50 0.59
CA ILE A 253 20.27 17.04 -0.48
C ILE A 253 20.60 16.00 -1.57
N TYR A 254 20.34 14.72 -1.33
CA TYR A 254 20.67 13.67 -2.28
C TYR A 254 19.58 13.53 -3.35
N PRO A 255 19.89 13.78 -4.64
CA PRO A 255 18.98 13.45 -5.72
C PRO A 255 18.81 11.93 -5.79
N MET A 256 17.56 11.47 -5.77
CA MET A 256 17.24 10.06 -5.89
C MET A 256 16.30 9.85 -7.08
N ILE A 257 16.73 8.96 -7.97
CA ILE A 257 15.92 8.48 -9.09
C ILE A 257 15.24 7.22 -8.64
N THR A 258 13.91 7.22 -8.69
CA THR A 258 13.11 6.10 -8.23
C THR A 258 12.48 5.38 -9.42
N TYR A 259 12.91 4.16 -9.68
CA TYR A 259 12.29 3.26 -10.64
C TYR A 259 11.28 2.37 -9.92
N HIS A 260 10.07 2.34 -10.44
CA HIS A 260 9.01 1.51 -9.91
C HIS A 260 8.19 0.92 -11.04
N THR A 261 7.75 -0.30 -10.83
CA THR A 261 6.94 -1.09 -11.75
C THR A 261 5.44 -1.01 -11.48
N VAL A 262 5.05 -0.34 -10.40
CA VAL A 262 3.67 -0.19 -9.95
C VAL A 262 3.35 1.29 -9.82
N ALA A 263 2.09 1.67 -10.00
CA ALA A 263 1.63 3.05 -9.78
C ALA A 263 1.94 3.53 -8.36
N LEU A 264 2.56 4.71 -8.24
CA LEU A 264 3.07 5.25 -6.97
C LEU A 264 2.17 6.27 -6.34
N ASN A 265 0.95 6.46 -6.82
CA ASN A 265 0.10 7.48 -6.25
C ASN A 265 -0.39 7.04 -4.85
N SER A 266 0.31 7.48 -3.81
CA SER A 266 0.00 7.16 -2.40
C SER A 266 -1.43 7.54 -2.02
N TYR A 267 -2.01 8.55 -2.66
CA TYR A 267 -3.41 8.91 -2.49
C TYR A 267 -4.36 7.85 -3.04
N GLU A 268 -4.12 7.38 -4.27
CA GLU A 268 -4.94 6.33 -4.88
C GLU A 268 -4.76 5.00 -4.14
N GLN A 269 -3.55 4.67 -3.69
CA GLN A 269 -3.29 3.48 -2.88
C GLN A 269 -4.01 3.53 -1.52
N MET A 270 -4.03 4.69 -0.87
CA MET A 270 -4.78 4.88 0.38
C MET A 270 -6.29 4.76 0.14
N ILE A 271 -6.82 5.39 -0.93
CA ILE A 271 -8.23 5.23 -1.30
C ILE A 271 -8.56 3.76 -1.54
N LYS A 272 -7.74 3.06 -2.33
CA LYS A 272 -7.90 1.61 -2.57
C LYS A 272 -7.93 0.85 -1.26
N ARG A 273 -6.99 1.13 -0.35
CA ARG A 273 -6.92 0.44 0.95
C ARG A 273 -8.16 0.71 1.81
N LEU A 274 -8.64 1.95 1.85
CA LEU A 274 -9.84 2.32 2.60
C LEU A 274 -11.08 1.66 2.00
N PHE A 275 -11.21 1.69 0.66
CA PHE A 275 -12.28 1.03 -0.07
C PHE A 275 -12.31 -0.47 0.22
N ASP A 276 -11.17 -1.15 0.08
CA ASP A 276 -11.01 -2.58 0.39
C ASP A 276 -11.46 -2.90 1.82
N PHE A 277 -11.04 -2.08 2.79
CA PHE A 277 -11.40 -2.26 4.19
C PHE A 277 -12.91 -2.08 4.43
N ILE A 278 -13.49 -0.96 3.97
CA ILE A 278 -14.90 -0.65 4.17
C ILE A 278 -15.79 -1.72 3.51
N CYS A 279 -15.54 -2.03 2.24
CA CYS A 279 -16.33 -3.01 1.51
C CYS A 279 -16.20 -4.41 2.11
N SER A 280 -15.02 -4.82 2.56
CA SER A 280 -14.84 -6.13 3.21
C SER A 280 -15.49 -6.17 4.59
N PHE A 281 -15.42 -5.09 5.35
CA PHE A 281 -16.04 -4.98 6.67
C PHE A 281 -17.56 -5.05 6.57
N VAL A 282 -18.14 -4.19 5.72
CA VAL A 282 -19.59 -4.16 5.47
C VAL A 282 -20.06 -5.50 4.90
N GLY A 283 -19.31 -6.08 3.94
CA GLY A 283 -19.59 -7.39 3.39
C GLY A 283 -19.63 -8.49 4.45
N LEU A 284 -18.65 -8.53 5.35
CA LEU A 284 -18.61 -9.50 6.44
C LEU A 284 -19.76 -9.31 7.44
N VAL A 285 -20.10 -8.08 7.80
CA VAL A 285 -21.22 -7.80 8.71
C VAL A 285 -22.54 -8.27 8.10
N ILE A 286 -22.83 -7.87 6.85
CA ILE A 286 -24.08 -8.22 6.15
C ILE A 286 -24.16 -9.73 5.90
N LEU A 287 -23.06 -10.36 5.48
CA LEU A 287 -23.02 -11.79 5.18
C LEU A 287 -22.88 -12.66 6.43
N SER A 288 -22.61 -12.09 7.61
CA SER A 288 -22.35 -12.88 8.82
C SER A 288 -23.41 -13.93 9.15
N PRO A 289 -24.73 -13.67 9.06
CA PRO A 289 -25.74 -14.69 9.36
C PRO A 289 -25.68 -15.85 8.35
N PHE A 290 -25.46 -15.52 7.07
CA PHE A 290 -25.32 -16.49 6.00
C PHE A 290 -24.05 -17.34 6.15
N LEU A 291 -22.91 -16.71 6.47
CA LEU A 291 -21.65 -17.41 6.72
C LEU A 291 -21.75 -18.38 7.89
N LEU A 292 -22.52 -18.06 8.94
CA LEU A 292 -22.78 -18.95 10.07
C LEU A 292 -23.62 -20.18 9.66
N ILE A 293 -24.63 -20.00 8.80
CA ILE A 293 -25.41 -21.11 8.26
C ILE A 293 -24.53 -22.05 7.43
N VAL A 294 -23.72 -21.48 6.52
CA VAL A 294 -22.77 -22.24 5.70
C VAL A 294 -21.78 -22.99 6.58
N ALA A 295 -21.23 -22.33 7.60
CA ALA A 295 -20.32 -22.92 8.58
C ALA A 295 -20.95 -24.11 9.33
N PHE A 296 -22.21 -23.99 9.73
CA PHE A 296 -22.96 -25.06 10.39
C PHE A 296 -23.16 -26.27 9.45
N ILE A 297 -23.57 -26.04 8.21
CA ILE A 297 -23.75 -27.11 7.22
C ILE A 297 -22.43 -27.84 6.93
N ILE A 298 -21.31 -27.11 6.78
CA ILE A 298 -19.98 -27.71 6.60
C ILE A 298 -19.60 -28.62 7.76
N LYS A 299 -19.97 -28.22 8.99
CA LYS A 299 -19.68 -29.00 10.20
C LYS A 299 -20.49 -30.30 10.26
N LEU A 300 -21.71 -30.30 9.72
CA LEU A 300 -22.57 -31.48 9.61
C LEU A 300 -22.17 -32.39 8.43
N ASP A 301 -21.68 -31.82 7.33
CA ASP A 301 -21.34 -32.57 6.10
C ASP A 301 -20.10 -33.45 6.27
N SER A 302 -19.10 -33.03 7.07
CA SER A 302 -17.91 -33.85 7.36
C SER A 302 -17.19 -33.47 8.67
N PRO A 303 -16.47 -34.41 9.34
CA PRO A 303 -15.69 -34.10 10.54
C PRO A 303 -14.48 -33.19 10.24
N GLY A 304 -14.10 -32.33 11.18
CA GLY A 304 -12.92 -31.44 11.09
C GLY A 304 -13.23 -29.93 11.18
N PRO A 305 -12.27 -29.05 10.80
CA PRO A 305 -12.41 -27.59 10.90
C PRO A 305 -13.28 -26.98 9.78
N ILE A 306 -14.00 -25.91 10.10
CA ILE A 306 -14.87 -25.20 9.14
C ILE A 306 -14.05 -24.39 8.14
N ILE A 307 -13.00 -23.72 8.63
CA ILE A 307 -12.10 -22.89 7.82
C ILE A 307 -10.87 -23.71 7.45
N PHE A 308 -10.63 -23.81 6.16
CA PHE A 308 -9.38 -24.29 5.59
C PHE A 308 -8.40 -23.12 5.43
N LYS A 309 -7.14 -23.35 5.79
CA LYS A 309 -6.06 -22.36 5.66
C LYS A 309 -5.03 -22.90 4.69
N GLN A 310 -4.67 -22.12 3.67
CA GLN A 310 -3.62 -22.48 2.74
C GLN A 310 -2.51 -21.43 2.75
N LEU A 311 -1.26 -21.86 2.85
CA LEU A 311 -0.12 -20.96 2.72
C LEU A 311 -0.02 -20.47 1.27
N ARG A 312 0.01 -19.15 1.11
CA ARG A 312 0.11 -18.46 -0.18
C ARG A 312 1.16 -17.37 -0.09
N VAL A 313 1.68 -16.98 -1.26
CA VAL A 313 2.62 -15.88 -1.36
C VAL A 313 1.85 -14.59 -1.66
N GLY A 314 2.11 -13.56 -0.88
CA GLY A 314 1.56 -12.22 -1.01
C GLY A 314 2.56 -11.25 -1.62
N GLN A 315 2.40 -9.97 -1.30
CA GLN A 315 3.24 -8.91 -1.84
C GLN A 315 4.71 -9.10 -1.45
N ASN A 316 5.61 -9.01 -2.44
CA ASN A 316 7.05 -9.10 -2.35
C ASN A 316 7.55 -10.40 -1.68
N GLY A 317 6.88 -11.52 -1.94
CA GLY A 317 7.31 -12.84 -1.45
C GLY A 317 6.80 -13.21 -0.07
N ARG A 318 6.07 -12.31 0.61
CA ARG A 318 5.60 -12.55 1.98
C ARG A 318 4.54 -13.64 2.05
N ASN A 319 4.77 -14.64 2.89
CA ASN A 319 3.80 -15.70 3.09
C ASN A 319 2.63 -15.27 3.98
N PHE A 320 1.42 -15.70 3.63
CA PHE A 320 0.21 -15.50 4.44
C PHE A 320 -0.74 -16.71 4.33
N TYR A 321 -1.63 -16.84 5.32
CA TYR A 321 -2.65 -17.89 5.31
C TYR A 321 -3.93 -17.38 4.63
N MET A 322 -4.20 -17.87 3.43
CA MET A 322 -5.46 -17.62 2.73
C MET A 322 -6.58 -18.46 3.35
N TYR A 323 -7.67 -17.81 3.76
CA TYR A 323 -8.83 -18.46 4.38
C TYR A 323 -9.86 -18.87 3.33
N LYS A 324 -10.33 -20.12 3.40
CA LYS A 324 -11.46 -20.62 2.62
C LYS A 324 -12.39 -21.43 3.50
N PHE A 325 -13.65 -21.57 3.12
CA PHE A 325 -14.45 -22.64 3.70
C PHE A 325 -13.94 -23.98 3.21
N ARG A 326 -13.95 -24.96 4.10
CA ARG A 326 -13.59 -26.32 3.75
C ARG A 326 -14.64 -26.91 2.82
N SER A 327 -14.21 -27.24 1.60
CA SER A 327 -15.03 -27.93 0.58
C SER A 327 -14.57 -29.37 0.30
N MET A 328 -13.48 -29.82 0.94
CA MET A 328 -12.93 -31.16 0.81
C MET A 328 -12.88 -31.89 2.15
N VAL A 329 -12.76 -33.22 2.10
CA VAL A 329 -12.49 -34.05 3.29
C VAL A 329 -11.16 -33.67 3.96
N ALA A 330 -11.04 -33.91 5.26
CA ALA A 330 -9.88 -33.45 6.05
C ALA A 330 -8.53 -34.07 5.60
N ASP A 331 -8.57 -35.28 5.02
CA ASP A 331 -7.45 -36.05 4.48
C ASP A 331 -7.15 -35.75 2.99
N ALA A 332 -7.73 -34.69 2.42
CA ALA A 332 -7.62 -34.39 1.00
C ALA A 332 -6.21 -34.09 0.49
N GLU A 333 -5.32 -33.55 1.32
CA GLU A 333 -3.93 -33.27 0.92
C GLU A 333 -3.08 -34.54 0.86
N GLU A 334 -3.36 -35.54 1.71
CA GLU A 334 -2.73 -36.87 1.65
C GLU A 334 -3.17 -37.60 0.38
N ARG A 335 -4.47 -37.63 0.10
CA ARG A 335 -5.03 -38.18 -1.14
C ARG A 335 -4.60 -37.44 -2.41
N LYS A 336 -4.13 -36.19 -2.30
CA LYS A 336 -3.61 -35.43 -3.44
C LYS A 336 -2.37 -36.09 -4.03
N LYS A 337 -1.49 -36.61 -3.18
CA LYS A 337 -0.26 -37.29 -3.62
C LYS A 337 -0.58 -38.56 -4.41
N GLU A 338 -1.63 -39.25 -4.02
CA GLU A 338 -2.12 -40.47 -4.70
C GLU A 338 -2.80 -40.18 -6.05
N LEU A 339 -3.30 -38.96 -6.26
CA LEU A 339 -4.02 -38.54 -7.46
C LEU A 339 -3.17 -37.67 -8.40
N ALA A 340 -1.88 -37.50 -8.14
CA ALA A 340 -1.00 -36.63 -8.92
C ALA A 340 -0.92 -37.04 -10.40
N ASP A 341 -1.00 -38.34 -10.69
CA ASP A 341 -0.97 -38.91 -12.04
C ASP A 341 -2.24 -38.64 -12.86
N LEU A 342 -3.32 -38.16 -12.22
CA LEU A 342 -4.59 -37.82 -12.85
C LEU A 342 -4.77 -36.31 -13.09
N ASN A 343 -3.69 -35.52 -12.96
CA ASN A 343 -3.72 -34.09 -13.18
C ASN A 343 -4.01 -33.75 -14.67
N GLU A 344 -5.07 -32.99 -14.94
CA GLU A 344 -5.46 -32.62 -16.31
C GLU A 344 -4.59 -31.49 -16.89
N ILE A 345 -3.78 -30.82 -16.06
CA ILE A 345 -2.87 -29.75 -16.50
C ILE A 345 -1.47 -30.33 -16.72
N LYS A 346 -1.00 -30.26 -17.97
CA LYS A 346 0.26 -30.88 -18.43
C LYS A 346 1.53 -30.18 -17.96
N ASP A 347 1.47 -28.90 -17.58
CA ASP A 347 2.65 -28.11 -17.18
C ASP A 347 3.07 -28.31 -15.71
N GLY A 348 2.26 -29.02 -14.91
CA GLY A 348 2.55 -29.33 -13.51
C GLY A 348 2.60 -28.11 -12.57
N MET A 349 2.23 -26.92 -13.06
CA MET A 349 2.18 -25.69 -12.26
C MET A 349 0.86 -25.54 -11.50
N MET A 350 -0.19 -26.22 -11.98
CA MET A 350 -1.50 -26.25 -11.34
C MET A 350 -2.05 -27.68 -11.29
N PHE A 351 -2.81 -27.98 -10.24
CA PHE A 351 -3.58 -29.22 -10.15
C PHE A 351 -5.04 -28.96 -10.49
N LYS A 352 -5.56 -29.59 -11.54
CA LYS A 352 -6.97 -29.51 -11.95
C LYS A 352 -7.48 -30.89 -12.32
N MET A 353 -8.62 -31.26 -11.74
CA MET A 353 -9.33 -32.51 -12.06
C MET A 353 -10.82 -32.22 -11.98
N LYS A 354 -11.56 -32.55 -13.04
CA LYS A 354 -12.97 -32.17 -13.19
C LYS A 354 -13.90 -32.87 -12.19
N ASN A 355 -13.59 -34.11 -11.81
CA ASN A 355 -14.36 -34.90 -10.85
C ASN A 355 -13.48 -35.31 -9.67
N ASP A 356 -13.22 -34.37 -8.76
CA ASP A 356 -12.37 -34.62 -7.59
C ASP A 356 -13.12 -35.40 -6.50
N PRO A 357 -12.72 -36.66 -6.19
CA PRO A 357 -13.40 -37.50 -5.19
C PRO A 357 -13.20 -36.97 -3.75
N ARG A 358 -12.30 -36.00 -3.55
CA ARG A 358 -12.03 -35.40 -2.24
C ARG A 358 -13.05 -34.33 -1.87
N VAL A 359 -13.84 -33.85 -2.82
CA VAL A 359 -14.83 -32.78 -2.61
C VAL A 359 -16.11 -33.35 -1.99
N THR A 360 -16.56 -32.76 -0.87
CA THR A 360 -17.77 -33.21 -0.19
C THR A 360 -19.04 -32.84 -0.96
N LYS A 361 -20.20 -33.40 -0.59
CA LYS A 361 -21.48 -33.14 -1.29
C LYS A 361 -21.83 -31.65 -1.22
N PHE A 362 -21.79 -31.06 -0.03
CA PHE A 362 -21.99 -29.61 0.11
C PHE A 362 -20.79 -28.81 -0.43
N GLY A 363 -19.58 -29.38 -0.36
CA GLY A 363 -18.36 -28.84 -0.94
C GLY A 363 -18.48 -28.51 -2.43
N LYS A 364 -19.15 -29.36 -3.22
CA LYS A 364 -19.44 -29.11 -4.64
C LYS A 364 -20.30 -27.86 -4.83
N PHE A 365 -21.33 -27.68 -4.00
CA PHE A 365 -22.20 -26.52 -4.06
C PHE A 365 -21.44 -25.22 -3.77
N ILE A 366 -20.72 -25.16 -2.65
CA ILE A 366 -20.01 -23.92 -2.25
C ILE A 366 -18.88 -23.54 -3.21
N ARG A 367 -18.22 -24.51 -3.86
CA ARG A 367 -17.24 -24.25 -4.92
C ARG A 367 -17.90 -23.72 -6.19
N LYS A 368 -19.03 -24.32 -6.59
CA LYS A 368 -19.77 -23.90 -7.79
C LYS A 368 -20.25 -22.46 -7.70
N THR A 369 -20.62 -22.02 -6.50
CA THR A 369 -21.11 -20.66 -6.23
C THR A 369 -20.02 -19.72 -5.69
N SER A 370 -18.77 -20.18 -5.59
CA SER A 370 -17.63 -19.45 -4.98
C SER A 370 -17.90 -18.93 -3.56
N ILE A 371 -18.85 -19.55 -2.85
CA ILE A 371 -19.13 -19.25 -1.43
C ILE A 371 -17.92 -19.62 -0.58
N ASP A 372 -17.15 -20.62 -1.01
CA ASP A 372 -15.96 -21.07 -0.30
C ASP A 372 -14.85 -20.01 -0.18
N GLU A 373 -14.90 -18.97 -1.00
CA GLU A 373 -13.93 -17.87 -1.02
C GLU A 373 -14.31 -16.69 -0.13
N LEU A 374 -15.56 -16.62 0.38
CA LEU A 374 -16.01 -15.51 1.22
C LEU A 374 -15.16 -15.26 2.49
N PRO A 375 -14.57 -16.29 3.15
CA PRO A 375 -13.65 -16.06 4.27
C PRO A 375 -12.40 -15.24 3.90
N GLN A 376 -12.05 -15.10 2.61
CA GLN A 376 -10.94 -14.26 2.17
C GLN A 376 -11.16 -12.77 2.47
N LEU A 377 -12.40 -12.32 2.71
CA LEU A 377 -12.67 -10.95 3.16
C LEU A 377 -11.95 -10.63 4.49
N PHE A 378 -11.70 -11.63 5.34
CA PHE A 378 -10.87 -11.46 6.53
C PHE A 378 -9.40 -11.19 6.17
N ASN A 379 -8.86 -11.81 5.11
CA ASN A 379 -7.50 -11.49 4.62
C ASN A 379 -7.42 -10.06 4.09
N VAL A 380 -8.49 -9.58 3.43
CA VAL A 380 -8.57 -8.20 2.96
C VAL A 380 -8.61 -7.23 4.14
N LEU A 381 -9.39 -7.50 5.19
CA LEU A 381 -9.37 -6.68 6.42
C LEU A 381 -7.99 -6.63 7.06
N LYS A 382 -7.30 -7.77 7.18
CA LYS A 382 -5.92 -7.86 7.69
C LYS A 382 -4.90 -7.13 6.82
N GLY A 383 -5.24 -6.89 5.55
CA GLY A 383 -4.36 -6.23 4.59
C GLY A 383 -3.33 -7.14 3.93
N GLU A 384 -3.51 -8.45 4.06
CA GLU A 384 -2.74 -9.49 3.34
C GLU A 384 -3.17 -9.56 1.87
N MET A 385 -4.45 -9.30 1.61
CA MET A 385 -5.07 -9.26 0.28
C MET A 385 -5.77 -7.93 0.01
N SER A 386 -6.17 -7.72 -1.23
CA SER A 386 -7.07 -6.68 -1.71
C SER A 386 -8.35 -7.29 -2.30
N LEU A 387 -9.41 -6.52 -2.51
CA LEU A 387 -10.57 -7.02 -3.27
C LEU A 387 -10.18 -7.31 -4.72
N VAL A 388 -9.37 -6.43 -5.32
CA VAL A 388 -8.87 -6.56 -6.69
C VAL A 388 -7.35 -6.58 -6.71
N GLY A 389 -6.76 -7.58 -7.33
CA GLY A 389 -5.31 -7.80 -7.40
C GLY A 389 -4.94 -8.99 -8.29
N THR A 390 -3.66 -9.35 -8.28
CA THR A 390 -3.20 -10.58 -8.96
C THR A 390 -3.67 -11.83 -8.22
N ARG A 391 -3.64 -12.99 -8.89
CA ARG A 391 -3.92 -14.27 -8.22
C ARG A 391 -2.92 -14.51 -7.08
N PRO A 392 -3.33 -14.94 -5.86
CA PRO A 392 -2.39 -15.40 -4.85
C PRO A 392 -1.75 -16.75 -5.25
N PRO A 393 -0.46 -16.80 -5.63
CA PRO A 393 0.17 -18.05 -6.03
C PRO A 393 0.53 -18.93 -4.84
N THR A 394 0.75 -20.22 -5.10
CA THR A 394 1.29 -21.14 -4.09
C THR A 394 2.79 -20.96 -3.92
N VAL A 395 3.34 -21.35 -2.75
CA VAL A 395 4.79 -21.29 -2.50
C VAL A 395 5.57 -22.09 -3.55
N ASP A 396 5.10 -23.30 -3.89
CA ASP A 396 5.73 -24.17 -4.91
C ASP A 396 5.69 -23.58 -6.32
N GLU A 397 4.70 -22.73 -6.62
CA GLU A 397 4.55 -22.06 -7.91
C GLU A 397 5.57 -20.91 -7.99
N VAL A 398 5.67 -20.10 -6.93
CA VAL A 398 6.64 -18.98 -6.86
C VAL A 398 8.08 -19.48 -6.90
N ALA A 399 8.37 -20.63 -6.29
CA ALA A 399 9.70 -21.26 -6.35
C ALA A 399 10.16 -21.56 -7.79
N LYS A 400 9.24 -21.74 -8.73
CA LYS A 400 9.53 -22.03 -10.14
C LYS A 400 9.45 -20.79 -11.05
N TYR A 401 9.16 -19.61 -10.49
CA TYR A 401 9.01 -18.39 -11.29
C TYR A 401 10.30 -17.99 -11.97
N GLN A 402 10.18 -17.76 -13.27
CA GLN A 402 11.16 -16.99 -14.03
C GLN A 402 11.19 -15.54 -13.54
N ARG A 403 12.28 -14.84 -13.83
CA ARG A 403 12.54 -13.49 -13.31
C ARG A 403 11.39 -12.50 -13.58
N GLY A 404 10.94 -12.38 -14.83
CA GLY A 404 9.79 -11.52 -15.17
C GLY A 404 8.45 -11.95 -14.56
N GLN A 405 8.26 -13.23 -14.22
CA GLN A 405 7.05 -13.72 -13.56
C GLN A 405 6.98 -13.29 -12.08
N TRP A 406 8.13 -13.01 -11.46
CA TRP A 406 8.21 -12.50 -10.09
C TRP A 406 7.49 -11.17 -9.91
N ARG A 407 7.42 -10.35 -10.96
CA ARG A 407 6.72 -9.06 -10.95
C ARG A 407 5.24 -9.18 -10.58
N ARG A 408 4.60 -10.34 -10.78
CA ARG A 408 3.19 -10.60 -10.39
C ARG A 408 2.93 -10.43 -8.90
N ILE A 409 3.94 -10.68 -8.07
CA ILE A 409 3.84 -10.54 -6.61
C ILE A 409 4.33 -9.18 -6.12
N SER A 410 4.60 -8.21 -7.01
CA SER A 410 4.97 -6.83 -6.61
C SER A 410 3.81 -6.04 -5.98
N ILE A 411 2.58 -6.53 -6.14
CA ILE A 411 1.37 -5.95 -5.56
C ILE A 411 0.65 -6.95 -4.66
N LYS A 412 -0.28 -6.47 -3.85
CA LYS A 412 -1.12 -7.35 -3.03
C LYS A 412 -2.01 -8.23 -3.92
N PRO A 413 -2.10 -9.54 -3.63
CA PRO A 413 -3.02 -10.41 -4.34
C PRO A 413 -4.47 -10.01 -4.06
N GLY A 414 -5.35 -10.32 -5.02
CA GLY A 414 -6.77 -10.01 -4.99
C GLY A 414 -7.65 -11.22 -4.70
N ILE A 415 -8.84 -10.98 -4.15
CA ILE A 415 -9.93 -11.97 -4.23
C ILE A 415 -10.32 -12.17 -5.69
N THR A 416 -10.50 -11.06 -6.42
CA THR A 416 -10.67 -11.04 -7.88
C THR A 416 -9.54 -10.32 -8.60
N GLY A 417 -9.45 -10.51 -9.91
CA GLY A 417 -8.43 -9.92 -10.76
C GLY A 417 -8.80 -9.94 -12.24
N LEU A 418 -8.01 -9.25 -13.04
CA LEU A 418 -8.26 -9.12 -14.48
C LEU A 418 -8.31 -10.48 -15.18
N TRP A 419 -7.40 -11.39 -14.82
CA TRP A 419 -7.38 -12.74 -15.35
C TRP A 419 -8.65 -13.55 -14.99
N GLN A 420 -9.22 -13.34 -13.80
CA GLN A 420 -10.42 -14.07 -13.37
C GLN A 420 -11.63 -13.67 -14.20
N VAL A 421 -11.70 -12.41 -14.60
CA VAL A 421 -12.80 -11.87 -15.41
C VAL A 421 -12.61 -12.19 -16.90
N LYS A 422 -11.39 -12.06 -17.43
CA LYS A 422 -11.11 -12.26 -18.86
C LYS A 422 -10.83 -13.72 -19.25
N GLY A 423 -10.36 -14.57 -18.33
CA GLY A 423 -9.60 -15.78 -18.68
C GLY A 423 -10.05 -17.10 -18.01
N ARG A 424 -11.14 -17.11 -17.24
CA ARG A 424 -11.49 -18.23 -16.34
C ARG A 424 -11.67 -19.60 -17.04
N SER A 425 -12.22 -19.66 -18.26
CA SER A 425 -12.53 -20.93 -18.94
C SER A 425 -11.63 -21.27 -20.12
N ASP A 426 -10.99 -20.28 -20.75
CA ASP A 426 -10.43 -20.43 -22.10
C ASP A 426 -8.89 -20.38 -22.12
N ILE A 427 -8.26 -20.06 -20.98
CA ILE A 427 -6.80 -20.01 -20.88
C ILE A 427 -6.26 -21.42 -20.64
N THR A 428 -5.50 -21.92 -21.62
CA THR A 428 -4.78 -23.20 -21.54
C THR A 428 -3.31 -23.05 -21.18
N ASN A 429 -2.76 -21.82 -21.22
CA ASN A 429 -1.36 -21.53 -20.93
C ASN A 429 -1.22 -20.60 -19.72
N PHE A 430 -0.32 -20.97 -18.80
CA PHE A 430 0.03 -20.14 -17.65
C PHE A 430 0.58 -18.76 -18.03
N ASP A 431 1.32 -18.64 -19.13
CA ASP A 431 1.89 -17.36 -19.56
C ASP A 431 0.82 -16.31 -19.91
N ASP A 432 -0.36 -16.73 -20.39
CA ASP A 432 -1.48 -15.82 -20.64
C ASP A 432 -2.03 -15.25 -19.32
N VAL A 433 -2.04 -16.06 -18.26
CA VAL A 433 -2.41 -15.61 -16.91
C VAL A 433 -1.40 -14.57 -16.40
N VAL A 434 -0.11 -14.85 -16.59
CA VAL A 434 0.98 -13.92 -16.25
C VAL A 434 0.80 -12.60 -16.99
N GLN A 435 0.52 -12.65 -18.29
CA GLN A 435 0.34 -11.45 -19.11
C GLN A 435 -0.84 -10.60 -18.63
N LEU A 436 -1.98 -11.21 -18.28
CA LEU A 436 -3.14 -10.49 -17.74
C LEU A 436 -2.87 -9.88 -16.35
N ASP A 437 -2.11 -10.57 -15.50
CA ASP A 437 -1.68 -10.03 -14.21
C ASP A 437 -0.74 -8.83 -14.40
N LEU A 438 0.19 -8.89 -15.35
CA LEU A 438 1.09 -7.79 -15.70
C LEU A 438 0.33 -6.61 -16.34
N GLU A 439 -0.61 -6.88 -17.25
CA GLU A 439 -1.50 -5.85 -17.85
C GLU A 439 -2.24 -5.09 -16.75
N TYR A 440 -2.75 -5.80 -15.74
CA TYR A 440 -3.40 -5.16 -14.59
C TYR A 440 -2.43 -4.28 -13.79
N ILE A 441 -1.21 -4.76 -13.50
CA ILE A 441 -0.20 -3.97 -12.78
C ILE A 441 0.17 -2.70 -13.55
N ASP A 442 0.40 -2.82 -14.87
CA ASP A 442 0.82 -1.71 -15.73
C ASP A 442 -0.28 -0.67 -15.95
N SER A 443 -1.53 -1.11 -16.05
CA SER A 443 -2.69 -0.25 -16.32
C SER A 443 -3.48 0.14 -15.07
N TRP A 444 -2.98 -0.19 -13.88
CA TRP A 444 -3.73 -0.04 -12.63
C TRP A 444 -4.25 1.39 -12.44
N THR A 445 -5.56 1.46 -12.14
CA THR A 445 -6.28 2.67 -11.73
C THR A 445 -7.45 2.25 -10.85
N LEU A 446 -7.91 3.16 -9.99
CA LEU A 446 -9.14 2.93 -9.20
C LEU A 446 -10.36 2.59 -10.08
N LEU A 447 -10.45 3.19 -11.28
CA LEU A 447 -11.53 2.90 -12.22
C LEU A 447 -11.44 1.47 -12.78
N LEU A 448 -10.23 0.96 -13.02
CA LEU A 448 -10.02 -0.42 -13.45
C LEU A 448 -10.48 -1.41 -12.37
N ASP A 449 -10.16 -1.14 -11.10
CA ASP A 449 -10.60 -1.97 -9.97
C ASP A 449 -12.14 -2.05 -9.93
N LEU A 450 -12.83 -0.91 -10.04
CA LEU A 450 -14.30 -0.89 -10.09
C LEU A 450 -14.86 -1.69 -11.27
N ARG A 451 -14.27 -1.55 -12.46
CA ARG A 451 -14.68 -2.33 -13.65
C ARG A 451 -14.52 -3.84 -13.41
N ILE A 452 -13.40 -4.26 -12.82
CA ILE A 452 -13.15 -5.67 -12.50
C ILE A 452 -14.16 -6.19 -11.47
N LEU A 453 -14.49 -5.42 -10.44
CA LEU A 453 -15.50 -5.81 -9.45
C LEU A 453 -16.88 -6.01 -10.08
N PHE A 454 -17.35 -5.07 -10.90
CA PHE A 454 -18.65 -5.21 -11.58
C PHE A 454 -18.66 -6.39 -12.54
N ALA A 455 -17.57 -6.58 -13.29
CA ALA A 455 -17.46 -7.70 -14.21
C ALA A 455 -17.42 -9.05 -13.46
N THR A 456 -16.80 -9.10 -12.28
CA THR A 456 -16.79 -10.28 -11.40
C THR A 456 -18.20 -10.66 -10.97
N VAL A 457 -19.03 -9.69 -10.56
CA VAL A 457 -20.44 -9.95 -10.21
C VAL A 457 -21.20 -10.51 -11.41
N GLY A 458 -21.01 -9.93 -12.60
CA GLY A 458 -21.61 -10.43 -13.83
C GLY A 458 -21.20 -11.86 -14.17
N GLU A 459 -19.95 -12.23 -13.94
CA GLU A 459 -19.42 -13.57 -14.22
C GLU A 459 -19.92 -14.62 -13.21
N LEU A 460 -20.02 -14.25 -11.92
CA LEU A 460 -20.59 -15.11 -10.88
C LEU A 460 -22.06 -15.45 -11.14
N LEU A 461 -22.85 -14.51 -11.66
CA LEU A 461 -24.26 -14.73 -12.02
C LEU A 461 -24.45 -15.62 -13.25
N LYS A 462 -23.47 -15.64 -14.17
CA LYS A 462 -23.53 -16.45 -15.39
C LYS A 462 -23.17 -17.93 -15.17
N HIS A 463 -22.67 -18.29 -13.98
CA HIS A 463 -22.20 -19.65 -13.63
C HIS A 463 -21.20 -20.27 -14.63
N LYS A 464 -20.55 -19.47 -15.49
CA LYS A 464 -19.59 -19.97 -16.48
C LYS A 464 -18.27 -20.34 -15.79
N GLY A 465 -17.82 -21.58 -15.99
CA GLY A 465 -16.48 -22.04 -15.60
C GLY A 465 -16.32 -22.56 -14.16
N ALA A 466 -17.39 -22.75 -13.40
CA ALA A 466 -17.31 -23.39 -12.09
C ALA A 466 -17.38 -24.92 -12.23
N TYR A 467 -16.23 -25.59 -12.12
CA TYR A 467 -16.11 -27.06 -12.09
C TYR A 467 -16.00 -27.59 -10.66
#